data_AF-A1TBQ7-F1
#
_entry.id   AF-A1TBQ7-F1
#
_cell.length_a   1.000
_cell.length_b   1.000
_cell.length_c   1.000
_cell.angle_alpha   90.00
_cell.angle_beta   90.00
_cell.angle_gamma   90.00
#
_symmetry.space_group_name_H-M   'P 1'
#
loop_
_entity.id
_entity.type
_entity.pdbx_description
1 polymer ?
#
loop_
_entity_poly.entity_id
_entity_poly.type
_entity_poly.pdbx_seq_one_letter_code
_entity_poly.pdbx_strand_id
1 'polypeptide(L)'
;MFKKCFTPGEAAAPRWLCIRVGRAVEWVVRQEYCFDRGGCDEYQLGGAGVDFFDENFAGSGTTRCRFLSGYLVSHHPMLDEGFISNSCEVQKKPVDPGDDENERFAIPDIITDLPGIRTEFYEVKPNSVTGRDSGRQKISTFLSLVDFLKHADPTIENLAKGTQFSPDRSITIYSKAYLGIVPVEVKIHYFRLEAGLIVYEICVTAQTELLEALVKAIIITALIALAVLIWRSLPEGGIEAPSGGAPILAEAVGPDGVNNSTDVRYVQALLNDFHGGIGGPVIEISGEFNDETIGSLSSFQSNVGLDDTGGSVSPGDETIVVLQASHLANFLDAVDVSELELVDTASFIAQEDFELVDTEGGDELVTQFAIDEAATQYLQLLHDNV
;
A
#
# COMPACT_ATOMS: atom_id res chain seq x y z
N MET A 1 -1.44 -25.56 6.91
CA MET A 1 -1.35 -24.29 6.15
C MET A 1 -2.00 -23.22 7.00
N PHE A 2 -1.17 -22.34 7.55
CA PHE A 2 -1.59 -21.21 8.36
C PHE A 2 -1.98 -20.06 7.43
N LYS A 3 -3.13 -19.43 7.66
CA LYS A 3 -3.57 -18.22 6.95
C LYS A 3 -4.07 -17.21 7.98
N LYS A 4 -3.56 -15.98 7.90
CA LYS A 4 -4.03 -14.88 8.75
C LYS A 4 -4.08 -13.59 7.93
N CYS A 5 -5.16 -12.84 8.10
CA CYS A 5 -5.40 -11.60 7.36
C CYS A 5 -5.49 -10.41 8.31
N PHE A 6 -4.96 -9.27 7.88
CA PHE A 6 -5.03 -8.00 8.59
C PHE A 6 -5.26 -6.88 7.59
N THR A 7 -5.96 -5.84 8.01
CA THR A 7 -5.84 -4.55 7.34
C THR A 7 -4.48 -3.90 7.63
N PRO A 8 -4.00 -2.96 6.81
CA PRO A 8 -2.75 -2.25 7.09
C PRO A 8 -2.70 -1.64 8.50
N GLY A 9 -3.81 -1.04 8.96
CA GLY A 9 -3.89 -0.47 10.31
C GLY A 9 -3.81 -1.51 11.43
N GLU A 10 -4.43 -2.69 11.27
CA GLU A 10 -4.32 -3.78 12.27
C GLU A 10 -2.93 -4.42 12.30
N ALA A 11 -2.20 -4.35 11.18
CA ALA A 11 -0.79 -4.70 11.11
C ALA A 11 0.13 -3.65 11.76
N ALA A 12 -0.41 -2.52 12.24
CA ALA A 12 0.32 -1.37 12.75
C ALA A 12 1.19 -0.67 11.69
N ALA A 13 0.77 -0.73 10.42
CA ALA A 13 1.40 0.07 9.37
C ALA A 13 1.22 1.58 9.65
N PRO A 14 2.22 2.42 9.36
CA PRO A 14 2.11 3.86 9.55
C PRO A 14 1.00 4.45 8.67
N ARG A 15 0.39 5.56 9.11
CA ARG A 15 -0.78 6.18 8.44
C ARG A 15 -0.55 6.42 6.95
N TRP A 16 0.61 6.95 6.57
CA TRP A 16 0.92 7.24 5.16
C TRP A 16 0.92 5.96 4.31
N LEU A 17 1.40 4.83 4.86
CA LEU A 17 1.42 3.55 4.16
C LEU A 17 -0.01 2.99 4.03
N CYS A 18 -0.82 3.11 5.08
CA CYS A 18 -2.25 2.77 5.01
C CYS A 18 -2.96 3.52 3.88
N ILE A 19 -2.72 4.83 3.75
CA ILE A 19 -3.29 5.68 2.68
C ILE A 19 -2.82 5.20 1.30
N ARG A 20 -1.52 4.98 1.13
CA ARG A 20 -0.94 4.54 -0.16
C ARG A 20 -1.46 3.18 -0.60
N VAL A 21 -1.54 2.23 0.33
CA VAL A 21 -2.11 0.91 0.07
C VAL A 21 -3.59 1.00 -0.25
N GLY A 22 -4.35 1.86 0.44
CA GLY A 22 -5.75 2.14 0.11
C GLY A 22 -5.93 2.59 -1.34
N ARG A 23 -5.15 3.58 -1.78
CA ARG A 23 -5.17 4.08 -3.17
C ARG A 23 -4.76 3.00 -4.18
N ALA A 24 -3.72 2.22 -3.89
CA ALA A 24 -3.31 1.13 -4.75
C ALA A 24 -4.43 0.10 -4.93
N VAL A 25 -5.15 -0.23 -3.85
CA VAL A 25 -6.29 -1.16 -3.91
C VAL A 25 -7.47 -0.54 -4.65
N GLU A 26 -7.81 0.73 -4.40
CA GLU A 26 -8.84 1.46 -5.15
C GLU A 26 -8.59 1.38 -6.66
N TRP A 27 -7.34 1.60 -7.08
CA TRP A 27 -6.96 1.53 -8.48
C TRP A 27 -7.11 0.12 -9.06
N VAL A 28 -6.62 -0.90 -8.36
CA VAL A 28 -6.80 -2.31 -8.76
C VAL A 28 -8.28 -2.65 -8.92
N VAL A 29 -9.10 -2.23 -7.97
CA VAL A 29 -10.56 -2.47 -7.97
C VAL A 29 -11.22 -1.76 -9.14
N ARG A 30 -10.85 -0.51 -9.44
CA ARG A 30 -11.31 0.23 -10.64
C ARG A 30 -11.01 -0.53 -11.92
N GLN A 31 -9.81 -1.08 -12.03
CA GLN A 31 -9.36 -1.69 -13.26
C GLN A 31 -10.04 -3.02 -13.50
N GLU A 32 -10.21 -3.82 -12.46
CA GLU A 32 -11.04 -5.02 -12.55
C GLU A 32 -12.51 -4.68 -12.79
N TYR A 33 -13.02 -3.60 -12.20
CA TYR A 33 -14.36 -3.08 -12.50
C TYR A 33 -14.53 -2.79 -14.00
N CYS A 34 -13.56 -2.11 -14.61
CA CYS A 34 -13.56 -1.85 -16.04
C CYS A 34 -13.45 -3.14 -16.86
N PHE A 35 -12.58 -4.07 -16.47
CA PHE A 35 -12.45 -5.35 -17.14
C PHE A 35 -13.75 -6.18 -17.10
N ASP A 36 -14.39 -6.30 -15.92
CA ASP A 36 -15.66 -7.02 -15.73
C ASP A 36 -16.78 -6.48 -16.62
N ARG A 37 -16.79 -5.16 -16.84
CA ARG A 37 -17.75 -4.49 -17.72
C ARG A 37 -17.46 -4.61 -19.21
N GLY A 38 -16.29 -5.11 -19.60
CA GLY A 38 -15.83 -5.09 -20.99
C GLY A 38 -15.27 -3.74 -21.44
N GLY A 39 -14.81 -2.92 -20.51
CA GLY A 39 -14.26 -1.57 -20.69
C GLY A 39 -14.99 -0.53 -19.84
N CYS A 40 -14.31 0.58 -19.58
CA CYS A 40 -14.90 1.80 -19.02
C CYS A 40 -14.85 2.94 -20.05
N ASP A 41 -15.84 3.82 -19.98
CA ASP A 41 -15.83 5.10 -20.67
C ASP A 41 -15.67 6.18 -19.61
N GLU A 42 -14.41 6.46 -19.26
CA GLU A 42 -14.09 7.33 -18.15
C GLU A 42 -14.55 8.76 -18.40
N TYR A 43 -15.25 9.33 -17.42
CA TYR A 43 -15.60 10.73 -17.43
C TYR A 43 -14.33 11.57 -17.38
N GLN A 44 -14.27 12.53 -18.29
CA GLN A 44 -13.29 13.62 -18.31
C GLN A 44 -14.06 14.91 -18.11
N LEU A 45 -13.44 15.95 -17.55
CA LEU A 45 -14.16 17.20 -17.25
C LEU A 45 -14.77 17.80 -18.54
N GLY A 46 -16.10 17.91 -18.59
CA GLY A 46 -16.84 18.36 -19.78
C GLY A 46 -17.06 17.28 -20.86
N GLY A 47 -16.65 16.04 -20.59
CA GLY A 47 -16.87 14.86 -21.43
C GLY A 47 -18.23 14.20 -21.21
N ALA A 48 -18.45 13.10 -21.92
CA ALA A 48 -19.69 12.30 -21.86
C ALA A 48 -19.45 10.89 -21.31
N GLY A 49 -18.25 10.62 -20.76
CA GLY A 49 -17.92 9.33 -20.19
C GLY A 49 -18.84 8.99 -19.02
N VAL A 50 -19.32 7.75 -18.97
CA VAL A 50 -20.31 7.29 -18.00
C VAL A 50 -19.71 6.80 -16.69
N ASP A 51 -18.38 6.72 -16.60
CA ASP A 51 -17.65 6.16 -15.47
C ASP A 51 -16.83 7.22 -14.74
N PHE A 52 -17.24 7.54 -13.53
CA PHE A 52 -16.50 8.42 -12.63
C PHE A 52 -15.64 7.60 -11.66
N PHE A 53 -14.40 8.06 -11.48
CA PHE A 53 -13.45 7.54 -10.51
C PHE A 53 -12.89 8.69 -9.66
N ASP A 54 -12.87 8.56 -8.33
CA ASP A 54 -12.39 9.62 -7.40
C ASP A 54 -10.87 9.85 -7.47
N GLU A 55 -10.16 9.08 -8.31
CA GLU A 55 -8.71 9.12 -8.47
C GLU A 55 -8.22 10.11 -9.54
N ASN A 56 -9.05 10.43 -10.56
CA ASN A 56 -8.65 11.19 -11.77
C ASN A 56 -8.47 12.70 -11.56
N PHE A 57 -8.17 13.16 -10.34
CA PHE A 57 -8.14 14.58 -10.02
C PHE A 57 -6.75 15.22 -10.15
N ALA A 58 -5.68 14.47 -9.83
CA ALA A 58 -4.32 15.00 -9.78
C ALA A 58 -3.87 15.43 -11.21
N GLY A 59 -3.56 16.72 -11.41
CA GLY A 59 -3.18 17.31 -12.71
C GLY A 59 -4.28 18.01 -13.50
N SER A 60 -5.56 17.85 -13.14
CA SER A 60 -6.69 18.46 -13.88
C SER A 60 -6.97 19.94 -13.55
N GLY A 61 -6.35 20.48 -12.50
CA GLY A 61 -6.55 21.87 -12.05
C GLY A 61 -7.96 22.21 -11.55
N THR A 62 -8.83 21.22 -11.32
CA THR A 62 -10.18 21.40 -10.77
C THR A 62 -10.24 21.13 -9.26
N THR A 63 -11.34 20.64 -8.67
CA THR A 63 -11.34 19.97 -7.35
C THR A 63 -12.11 18.67 -7.48
N ARG A 64 -11.92 17.67 -6.59
CA ARG A 64 -12.79 16.47 -6.58
C ARG A 64 -14.28 16.81 -6.54
N CYS A 65 -14.63 17.85 -5.77
CA CYS A 65 -15.99 18.39 -5.69
C CYS A 65 -16.53 18.87 -7.05
N ARG A 66 -15.71 19.63 -7.79
CA ARG A 66 -16.07 20.12 -9.13
C ARG A 66 -16.08 19.00 -10.17
N PHE A 67 -15.19 18.03 -10.05
CA PHE A 67 -15.15 16.89 -10.94
C PHE A 67 -16.42 16.04 -10.79
N LEU A 68 -16.82 15.73 -9.55
CA LEU A 68 -18.08 15.05 -9.26
C LEU A 68 -19.29 15.88 -9.69
N SER A 69 -19.33 17.19 -9.42
CA SER A 69 -20.45 18.03 -9.84
C SER A 69 -20.60 18.06 -11.36
N GLY A 70 -19.49 18.17 -12.09
CA GLY A 70 -19.49 18.12 -13.54
C GLY A 70 -20.01 16.77 -14.07
N TYR A 71 -19.57 15.67 -13.46
CA TYR A 71 -20.08 14.33 -13.79
C TYR A 71 -21.58 14.18 -13.56
N LEU A 72 -22.07 14.60 -12.40
CA LEU A 72 -23.50 14.51 -12.08
C LEU A 72 -24.34 15.38 -13.03
N VAL A 73 -23.88 16.58 -13.37
CA VAL A 73 -24.62 17.50 -14.27
C VAL A 73 -24.58 17.04 -15.72
N SER A 74 -23.50 16.39 -16.18
CA SER A 74 -23.44 15.86 -17.55
C SER A 74 -24.44 14.72 -17.78
N HIS A 75 -24.78 13.96 -16.74
CA HIS A 75 -25.75 12.86 -16.78
C HIS A 75 -27.16 13.28 -16.33
N HIS A 76 -27.25 14.32 -15.49
CA HIS A 76 -28.50 14.88 -14.98
C HIS A 76 -28.53 16.41 -15.22
N PRO A 77 -28.84 16.87 -16.45
CA PRO A 77 -28.70 18.27 -16.84
C PRO A 77 -29.60 19.26 -16.10
N MET A 78 -30.56 18.78 -15.31
CA MET A 78 -31.42 19.63 -14.48
C MET A 78 -30.76 20.01 -13.14
N LEU A 79 -29.62 19.41 -12.79
CA LEU A 79 -28.86 19.74 -11.59
C LEU A 79 -28.07 21.05 -11.73
N ASP A 80 -27.83 21.71 -10.61
CA ASP A 80 -27.02 22.93 -10.54
C ASP A 80 -25.59 22.58 -10.11
N GLU A 81 -24.65 22.65 -11.06
CA GLU A 81 -23.22 22.37 -10.84
C GLU A 81 -22.62 23.25 -9.74
N GLY A 82 -22.98 24.54 -9.74
CA GLY A 82 -22.48 25.51 -8.77
C GLY A 82 -22.98 25.20 -7.38
N PHE A 83 -24.23 24.77 -7.24
CA PHE A 83 -24.77 24.33 -5.96
C PHE A 83 -24.03 23.09 -5.42
N ILE A 84 -23.84 22.05 -6.25
CA ILE A 84 -23.20 20.80 -5.82
C ILE A 84 -21.74 21.04 -5.44
N SER A 85 -20.97 21.67 -6.34
CA SER A 85 -19.54 21.96 -6.12
C SER A 85 -19.32 22.84 -4.88
N ASN A 86 -20.07 23.94 -4.74
CA ASN A 86 -19.93 24.83 -3.56
C ASN A 86 -20.37 24.13 -2.28
N SER A 87 -21.42 23.32 -2.30
CA SER A 87 -21.86 22.57 -1.11
C SER A 87 -20.81 21.56 -0.67
N CYS A 88 -20.18 20.89 -1.63
CA CYS A 88 -19.05 20.00 -1.38
C CYS A 88 -17.83 20.76 -0.84
N GLU A 89 -17.39 21.83 -1.51
CA GLU A 89 -16.20 22.60 -1.12
C GLU A 89 -16.36 23.26 0.27
N VAL A 90 -17.55 23.79 0.59
CA VAL A 90 -17.83 24.35 1.93
C VAL A 90 -17.77 23.28 3.01
N GLN A 91 -18.22 22.06 2.70
CA GLN A 91 -18.21 20.93 3.61
C GLN A 91 -16.84 20.25 3.74
N LYS A 92 -15.99 20.35 2.71
CA LYS A 92 -14.60 19.88 2.72
C LYS A 92 -13.64 20.79 3.49
N LYS A 93 -14.05 22.00 3.90
CA LYS A 93 -13.16 22.87 4.70
C LYS A 93 -12.70 22.13 5.96
N PRO A 94 -11.39 21.85 6.09
CA PRO A 94 -10.89 20.95 7.11
C PRO A 94 -11.18 21.49 8.50
N VAL A 95 -11.62 20.60 9.39
CA VAL A 95 -11.49 20.84 10.85
C VAL A 95 -10.02 20.67 11.25
N ASP A 96 -9.23 19.90 10.48
CA ASP A 96 -7.79 19.70 10.65
C ASP A 96 -7.10 19.51 9.27
N PRO A 97 -6.15 20.37 8.84
CA PRO A 97 -5.43 20.19 7.57
C PRO A 97 -4.60 18.90 7.60
N GLY A 98 -5.07 17.88 6.89
CA GLY A 98 -4.46 16.54 6.83
C GLY A 98 -5.38 15.39 7.27
N ASP A 99 -6.64 15.68 7.59
CA ASP A 99 -7.64 14.66 7.92
C ASP A 99 -8.71 14.49 6.83
N ASP A 100 -8.34 13.79 5.76
CA ASP A 100 -9.23 13.44 4.64
C ASP A 100 -10.40 12.53 5.07
N GLU A 101 -10.37 11.96 6.27
CA GLU A 101 -11.48 11.14 6.81
C GLU A 101 -12.64 11.98 7.38
N ASN A 102 -12.43 13.29 7.57
CA ASN A 102 -13.46 14.21 8.05
C ASN A 102 -14.18 14.97 6.93
N GLU A 103 -14.12 14.44 5.70
CA GLU A 103 -14.90 14.94 4.58
C GLU A 103 -16.40 14.75 4.84
N ARG A 104 -17.10 15.86 5.13
CA ARG A 104 -18.57 15.83 5.27
C ARG A 104 -19.29 15.56 3.95
N PHE A 105 -18.60 15.75 2.83
CA PHE A 105 -19.11 15.46 1.50
C PHE A 105 -18.50 14.17 0.96
N ALA A 106 -19.28 13.10 1.01
CA ALA A 106 -18.88 11.76 0.57
C ALA A 106 -18.87 11.64 -0.97
N ILE A 107 -17.71 11.34 -1.55
CA ILE A 107 -17.54 11.05 -2.98
C ILE A 107 -17.23 9.56 -3.14
N PRO A 108 -18.14 8.71 -3.64
CA PRO A 108 -17.85 7.30 -3.90
C PRO A 108 -16.65 7.12 -4.84
N ASP A 109 -15.90 6.05 -4.65
CA ASP A 109 -14.67 5.81 -5.41
C ASP A 109 -14.98 5.44 -6.87
N ILE A 110 -16.12 4.79 -7.11
CA ILE A 110 -16.63 4.44 -8.45
C ILE A 110 -18.08 4.86 -8.57
N ILE A 111 -18.44 5.57 -9.64
CA ILE A 111 -19.82 5.83 -10.03
C ILE A 111 -19.99 5.52 -11.51
N THR A 112 -21.05 4.81 -11.86
CA THR A 112 -21.45 4.60 -13.25
C THR A 112 -22.88 5.05 -13.43
N ASP A 113 -23.14 5.81 -14.50
CA ASP A 113 -24.48 6.15 -14.94
C ASP A 113 -24.71 5.79 -16.40
N LEU A 114 -25.22 4.58 -16.59
CA LEU A 114 -25.62 4.04 -17.89
C LEU A 114 -27.10 3.61 -17.80
N PRO A 115 -28.05 4.55 -18.05
CA PRO A 115 -29.47 4.32 -17.84
C PRO A 115 -30.01 3.06 -18.53
N GLY A 116 -30.76 2.26 -17.79
CA GLY A 116 -31.34 0.99 -18.26
C GLY A 116 -30.37 -0.19 -18.34
N ILE A 117 -29.08 0.03 -18.06
CA ILE A 117 -28.05 -1.02 -18.02
C ILE A 117 -27.44 -1.11 -16.62
N ARG A 118 -26.85 -0.01 -16.14
CA ARG A 118 -26.15 0.06 -14.85
C ARG A 118 -26.08 1.51 -14.39
N THR A 119 -26.79 1.86 -13.32
CA THR A 119 -26.66 3.16 -12.65
C THR A 119 -26.38 2.89 -11.19
N GLU A 120 -25.10 2.81 -10.82
CA GLU A 120 -24.69 2.36 -9.50
C GLU A 120 -23.34 2.94 -9.05
N PHE A 121 -23.05 2.88 -7.75
CA PHE A 121 -21.78 3.35 -7.18
C PHE A 121 -21.18 2.38 -6.14
N TYR A 122 -19.88 2.48 -5.94
CA TYR A 122 -19.10 1.66 -5.00
C TYR A 122 -18.14 2.51 -4.18
N GLU A 123 -17.88 2.02 -2.97
CA GLU A 123 -16.88 2.51 -2.04
C GLU A 123 -15.93 1.36 -1.68
N VAL A 124 -14.64 1.64 -1.60
CA VAL A 124 -13.56 0.71 -1.26
C VAL A 124 -12.96 1.12 0.09
N LYS A 125 -12.88 0.17 1.03
CA LYS A 125 -12.33 0.42 2.38
C LYS A 125 -11.53 -0.76 2.93
N PRO A 126 -10.62 -0.54 3.89
CA PRO A 126 -10.01 -1.65 4.61
C PRO A 126 -11.10 -2.45 5.37
N ASN A 127 -10.97 -3.78 5.41
CA ASN A 127 -11.87 -4.70 6.10
C ASN A 127 -11.73 -4.69 7.64
N SER A 128 -11.54 -3.50 8.23
CA SER A 128 -11.51 -3.30 9.68
C SER A 128 -12.91 -2.90 10.17
N VAL A 129 -13.13 -2.89 11.49
CA VAL A 129 -14.39 -2.36 12.04
C VAL A 129 -14.58 -0.90 11.63
N THR A 130 -13.55 -0.07 11.85
CA THR A 130 -13.57 1.36 11.51
C THR A 130 -13.68 1.61 10.01
N GLY A 131 -12.95 0.85 9.17
CA GLY A 131 -13.01 0.99 7.72
C GLY A 131 -14.40 0.66 7.15
N ARG A 132 -15.03 -0.41 7.64
CA ARG A 132 -16.39 -0.77 7.25
C ARG A 132 -17.41 0.28 7.69
N ASP A 133 -17.31 0.78 8.92
CA ASP A 133 -18.23 1.79 9.43
C ASP A 133 -18.08 3.13 8.69
N SER A 134 -16.84 3.54 8.40
CA SER A 134 -16.53 4.69 7.55
C SER A 134 -17.10 4.53 6.14
N GLY A 135 -16.92 3.37 5.51
CA GLY A 135 -17.49 3.09 4.18
C GLY A 135 -19.02 3.16 4.16
N ARG A 136 -19.70 2.57 5.17
CA ARG A 136 -21.16 2.67 5.32
C ARG A 136 -21.62 4.10 5.50
N GLN A 137 -20.90 4.88 6.30
CA GLN A 137 -21.20 6.28 6.52
C GLN A 137 -21.06 7.08 5.22
N LYS A 138 -19.98 6.88 4.46
CA LYS A 138 -19.76 7.53 3.16
C LYS A 138 -20.86 7.20 2.16
N ILE A 139 -21.22 5.93 2.02
CA ILE A 139 -22.36 5.46 1.20
C ILE A 139 -23.68 6.10 1.64
N SER A 140 -23.97 6.13 2.95
CA SER A 140 -25.21 6.72 3.47
C SER A 140 -25.28 8.22 3.22
N THR A 141 -24.17 8.93 3.36
CA THR A 141 -24.06 10.37 3.08
C THR A 141 -24.28 10.64 1.59
N PHE A 142 -23.68 9.85 0.71
CA PHE A 142 -23.89 10.00 -0.74
C PHE A 142 -25.34 9.72 -1.15
N LEU A 143 -25.99 8.71 -0.58
CA LEU A 143 -27.43 8.48 -0.81
C LEU A 143 -28.31 9.62 -0.31
N SER A 144 -27.92 10.30 0.78
CA SER A 144 -28.64 11.48 1.26
C SER A 144 -28.50 12.66 0.29
N LEU A 145 -27.35 12.79 -0.37
CA LEU A 145 -27.17 13.74 -1.47
C LEU A 145 -28.06 13.38 -2.67
N VAL A 146 -28.06 12.12 -3.11
CA VAL A 146 -28.95 11.64 -4.19
C VAL A 146 -30.43 11.93 -3.86
N ASP A 147 -30.85 11.62 -2.63
CA ASP A 147 -32.22 11.88 -2.15
C ASP A 147 -32.58 13.38 -2.18
N PHE A 148 -31.63 14.24 -1.87
CA PHE A 148 -31.80 15.68 -1.95
C PHE A 148 -31.89 16.16 -3.41
N LEU A 149 -30.99 15.68 -4.28
CA LEU A 149 -30.89 16.11 -5.68
C LEU A 149 -32.07 15.63 -6.54
N LYS A 150 -32.75 14.54 -6.16
CA LYS A 150 -33.91 14.01 -6.90
C LYS A 150 -35.08 15.00 -7.01
N HIS A 151 -35.15 16.00 -6.13
CA HIS A 151 -36.14 17.07 -6.22
C HIS A 151 -35.92 17.98 -7.42
N ALA A 152 -34.67 18.17 -7.84
CA ALA A 152 -34.30 18.93 -9.02
C ALA A 152 -34.32 18.05 -10.28
N ASP A 153 -33.77 16.84 -10.20
CA ASP A 153 -33.78 15.85 -11.28
C ASP A 153 -34.22 14.47 -10.77
N PRO A 154 -35.47 14.04 -10.99
CA PRO A 154 -35.93 12.73 -10.53
C PRO A 154 -35.13 11.55 -11.08
N THR A 155 -34.44 11.69 -12.21
CA THR A 155 -33.72 10.57 -12.84
C THR A 155 -32.50 10.10 -12.05
N ILE A 156 -31.93 10.96 -11.18
CA ILE A 156 -30.82 10.60 -10.29
C ILE A 156 -31.21 9.55 -9.25
N GLU A 157 -32.51 9.33 -9.00
CA GLU A 157 -32.99 8.30 -8.08
C GLU A 157 -32.63 6.87 -8.53
N ASN A 158 -32.28 6.70 -9.82
CA ASN A 158 -31.78 5.43 -10.35
C ASN A 158 -30.37 5.13 -9.88
N LEU A 159 -29.62 6.12 -9.37
CA LEU A 159 -28.28 5.92 -8.84
C LEU A 159 -28.33 5.25 -7.47
N ALA A 160 -28.05 3.94 -7.48
CA ALA A 160 -28.18 3.07 -6.32
C ALA A 160 -26.84 2.47 -5.89
N LYS A 161 -26.83 1.80 -4.73
CA LYS A 161 -25.66 1.04 -4.28
C LYS A 161 -25.34 -0.07 -5.28
N GLY A 162 -24.06 -0.22 -5.60
CA GLY A 162 -23.53 -1.23 -6.51
C GLY A 162 -23.87 -2.67 -6.15
N THR A 163 -24.43 -3.41 -7.11
CA THR A 163 -24.77 -4.83 -6.94
C THR A 163 -24.33 -5.73 -8.09
N GLN A 164 -23.90 -5.18 -9.23
CA GLN A 164 -23.49 -5.99 -10.36
C GLN A 164 -22.02 -6.43 -10.26
N PHE A 165 -21.11 -5.51 -9.93
CA PHE A 165 -19.71 -5.83 -9.65
C PHE A 165 -19.60 -6.42 -8.24
N SER A 166 -19.03 -7.63 -8.16
CA SER A 166 -18.95 -8.43 -6.93
C SER A 166 -17.63 -9.17 -6.86
N PRO A 167 -16.49 -8.45 -6.77
CA PRO A 167 -15.20 -9.10 -6.69
C PRO A 167 -15.11 -10.01 -5.45
N ASP A 168 -14.31 -11.05 -5.58
CA ASP A 168 -13.77 -11.90 -4.52
C ASP A 168 -12.44 -12.45 -5.07
N ARG A 169 -11.38 -11.65 -4.88
CA ARG A 169 -10.14 -11.77 -5.65
C ARG A 169 -8.96 -11.59 -4.73
N SER A 170 -7.95 -12.42 -4.95
CA SER A 170 -6.67 -12.34 -4.24
C SER A 170 -5.56 -12.14 -5.24
N ILE A 171 -4.74 -11.12 -5.03
CA ILE A 171 -3.56 -10.81 -5.83
C ILE A 171 -2.34 -11.13 -4.99
N THR A 172 -1.44 -11.95 -5.51
CA THR A 172 -0.18 -12.27 -4.82
C THR A 172 0.76 -11.08 -4.99
N ILE A 173 1.19 -10.50 -3.87
CA ILE A 173 2.15 -9.38 -3.86
C ILE A 173 3.53 -9.80 -3.34
N TYR A 174 3.65 -10.96 -2.70
CA TYR A 174 4.94 -11.48 -2.26
C TYR A 174 4.87 -13.01 -2.17
N SER A 175 5.89 -13.71 -2.68
CA SER A 175 5.96 -15.16 -2.58
C SER A 175 7.41 -15.64 -2.52
N LYS A 176 7.96 -15.78 -1.31
CA LYS A 176 9.32 -16.28 -1.06
C LYS A 176 9.45 -16.84 0.35
N ALA A 177 10.56 -17.54 0.62
CA ALA A 177 10.93 -17.88 1.98
C ALA A 177 11.32 -16.62 2.78
N TYR A 178 10.56 -16.29 3.83
CA TYR A 178 10.89 -15.20 4.73
C TYR A 178 12.14 -15.56 5.53
N LEU A 179 13.15 -14.68 5.49
CA LEU A 179 14.48 -14.89 6.08
C LEU A 179 15.13 -16.20 5.61
N GLY A 180 14.81 -16.68 4.41
CA GLY A 180 15.31 -17.96 3.88
C GLY A 180 14.77 -19.22 4.58
N ILE A 181 13.93 -19.10 5.62
CA ILE A 181 13.52 -20.24 6.45
C ILE A 181 12.10 -20.71 6.14
N VAL A 182 11.12 -19.79 6.17
CA VAL A 182 9.71 -20.16 6.09
C VAL A 182 9.11 -19.68 4.77
N PRO A 183 8.64 -20.57 3.88
CA PRO A 183 7.88 -20.18 2.69
C PRO A 183 6.62 -19.42 3.11
N VAL A 184 6.55 -18.14 2.71
CA VAL A 184 5.38 -17.28 2.94
C VAL A 184 4.87 -16.70 1.63
N GLU A 185 3.56 -16.54 1.58
CA GLU A 185 2.85 -15.92 0.47
C GLU A 185 1.98 -14.80 1.05
N VAL A 186 2.13 -13.57 0.56
CA VAL A 186 1.32 -12.42 0.95
C VAL A 186 0.42 -12.04 -0.20
N LYS A 187 -0.88 -11.94 0.08
CA LYS A 187 -1.91 -11.57 -0.89
C LYS A 187 -2.69 -10.35 -0.45
N ILE A 188 -2.99 -9.46 -1.38
CA ILE A 188 -4.09 -8.50 -1.23
C ILE A 188 -5.36 -9.25 -1.59
N HIS A 189 -6.29 -9.35 -0.64
CA HIS A 189 -7.61 -9.93 -0.87
C HIS A 189 -8.65 -8.82 -0.79
N TYR A 190 -9.44 -8.63 -1.84
CA TYR A 190 -10.56 -7.70 -1.83
C TYR A 190 -11.82 -8.37 -2.34
N PHE A 191 -12.93 -8.00 -1.73
CA PHE A 191 -14.21 -8.60 -2.00
C PHE A 191 -15.36 -7.65 -1.69
N ARG A 192 -16.52 -7.86 -2.31
CA ARG A 192 -17.72 -7.10 -1.96
C ARG A 192 -18.34 -7.63 -0.66
N LEU A 193 -18.30 -6.82 0.39
CA LEU A 193 -18.91 -7.16 1.67
C LEU A 193 -20.44 -7.01 1.64
N GLU A 194 -20.92 -5.91 1.05
CA GLU A 194 -22.35 -5.61 0.89
C GLU A 194 -22.57 -4.69 -0.32
N ALA A 195 -23.83 -4.40 -0.67
CA ALA A 195 -24.13 -3.55 -1.82
C ALA A 195 -23.44 -2.18 -1.69
N GLY A 196 -22.68 -1.79 -2.71
CA GLY A 196 -21.90 -0.56 -2.77
C GLY A 196 -20.66 -0.52 -1.87
N LEU A 197 -20.33 -1.57 -1.11
CA LEU A 197 -19.14 -1.59 -0.24
C LEU A 197 -18.23 -2.78 -0.58
N ILE A 198 -17.07 -2.45 -1.13
CA ILE A 198 -15.95 -3.36 -1.37
C ILE A 198 -14.95 -3.16 -0.23
N VAL A 199 -14.43 -4.26 0.29
CA VAL A 199 -13.44 -4.23 1.36
C VAL A 199 -12.18 -4.98 0.98
N TYR A 200 -11.05 -4.61 1.58
CA TYR A 200 -9.78 -5.29 1.36
C TYR A 200 -9.01 -5.62 2.64
N GLU A 201 -8.18 -6.66 2.57
CA GLU A 201 -7.31 -7.15 3.62
C GLU A 201 -6.02 -7.72 3.03
N ILE A 202 -4.97 -7.82 3.84
CA ILE A 202 -3.69 -8.42 3.46
C ILE A 202 -3.57 -9.75 4.19
N CYS A 203 -3.46 -10.84 3.43
CA CYS A 203 -3.41 -12.19 3.95
C CYS A 203 -2.02 -12.79 3.80
N VAL A 204 -1.46 -13.31 4.89
CA VAL A 204 -0.23 -14.12 4.89
C VAL A 204 -0.61 -15.59 4.98
N THR A 205 -0.08 -16.39 4.07
CA THR A 205 -0.16 -17.85 4.08
C THR A 205 1.23 -18.43 4.32
N ALA A 206 1.36 -19.36 5.27
CA ALA A 206 2.61 -20.01 5.60
C ALA A 206 2.43 -21.53 5.83
N GLN A 207 3.51 -22.28 5.65
CA GLN A 207 3.49 -23.73 5.89
C GLN A 207 3.35 -24.08 7.37
N THR A 208 3.98 -23.28 8.23
CA THR A 208 3.96 -23.40 9.70
C THR A 208 3.18 -22.27 10.34
N GLU A 209 2.77 -22.45 11.59
CA GLU A 209 2.21 -21.34 12.37
C GLU A 209 3.31 -20.29 12.62
N LEU A 210 2.94 -19.02 12.48
CA LEU A 210 3.81 -17.89 12.72
C LEU A 210 3.29 -17.10 13.93
N LEU A 211 4.20 -16.54 14.71
CA LEU A 211 3.84 -15.58 15.74
C LEU A 211 3.15 -14.38 15.11
N GLU A 212 2.14 -13.83 15.79
CA GLU A 212 1.38 -12.71 15.24
C GLU A 212 2.26 -11.51 14.88
N ALA A 213 3.25 -11.18 15.72
CA ALA A 213 4.18 -10.09 15.45
C ALA A 213 4.97 -10.31 14.15
N LEU A 214 5.39 -11.55 13.89
CA LEU A 214 6.08 -11.93 12.65
C LEU A 214 5.16 -11.79 11.43
N VAL A 215 3.90 -12.18 11.54
CA VAL A 215 2.92 -12.00 10.46
C VAL A 215 2.73 -10.51 10.15
N LYS A 216 2.61 -9.66 11.19
CA LYS A 216 2.49 -8.21 11.00
C LYS A 216 3.73 -7.60 10.38
N ALA A 217 4.92 -8.03 10.80
CA ALA A 217 6.18 -7.61 10.19
C ALA A 217 6.20 -7.94 8.69
N ILE A 218 5.91 -9.20 8.32
CA ILE A 218 5.81 -9.65 6.93
C ILE A 218 4.84 -8.79 6.11
N ILE A 219 3.66 -8.47 6.68
CA ILE A 219 2.68 -7.61 6.03
C ILE A 219 3.26 -6.21 5.81
N ILE A 220 3.80 -5.56 6.84
CA ILE A 220 4.38 -4.22 6.73
C ILE A 220 5.46 -4.21 5.64
N THR A 221 6.36 -5.20 5.62
CA THR A 221 7.41 -5.28 4.60
C THR A 221 6.82 -5.39 3.20
N ALA A 222 5.84 -6.28 3.00
CA ALA A 222 5.19 -6.48 1.71
C ALA A 222 4.51 -5.20 1.23
N LEU A 223 3.90 -4.45 2.14
CA LEU A 223 3.26 -3.17 1.83
C LEU A 223 4.29 -2.08 1.48
N ILE A 224 5.42 -1.99 2.20
CA ILE A 224 6.50 -1.04 1.88
C ILE A 224 7.03 -1.33 0.48
N ALA A 225 7.35 -2.58 0.19
CA ALA A 225 7.88 -2.95 -1.11
C ALA A 225 6.89 -2.73 -2.25
N LEU A 226 5.60 -3.04 -2.02
CA LEU A 226 4.55 -2.71 -2.97
C LEU A 226 4.51 -1.21 -3.24
N ALA A 227 4.54 -0.37 -2.20
CA ALA A 227 4.57 1.08 -2.36
C ALA A 227 5.81 1.54 -3.15
N VAL A 228 6.99 1.01 -2.82
CA VAL A 228 8.26 1.31 -3.54
C VAL A 228 8.18 0.91 -5.01
N LEU A 229 7.62 -0.27 -5.34
CA LEU A 229 7.48 -0.69 -6.73
C LEU A 229 6.51 0.19 -7.51
N ILE A 230 5.36 0.51 -6.92
CA ILE A 230 4.39 1.43 -7.52
C ILE A 230 5.07 2.78 -7.83
N TRP A 231 5.91 3.27 -6.91
CA TRP A 231 6.69 4.49 -7.14
C TRP A 231 7.78 4.35 -8.19
N ARG A 232 8.53 3.25 -8.22
CA ARG A 232 9.58 3.00 -9.22
C ARG A 232 9.04 2.91 -10.64
N SER A 233 7.78 2.55 -10.80
CA SER A 233 7.15 2.56 -12.11
C SER A 233 6.92 3.98 -12.66
N LEU A 234 7.08 5.04 -11.85
CA LEU A 234 6.98 6.42 -12.33
C LEU A 234 8.20 6.80 -13.21
N PRO A 235 8.02 7.53 -14.33
CA PRO A 235 9.00 7.63 -15.41
C PRO A 235 10.23 8.51 -15.08
N GLU A 236 10.22 9.21 -13.94
CA GLU A 236 11.23 10.24 -13.61
C GLU A 236 11.93 10.03 -12.25
N GLY A 237 11.60 8.99 -11.48
CA GLY A 237 12.17 8.76 -10.14
C GLY A 237 13.19 7.63 -10.10
N GLY A 238 14.49 7.97 -10.13
CA GLY A 238 15.57 7.02 -9.86
C GLY A 238 15.66 6.73 -8.36
N ILE A 239 14.73 5.95 -7.80
CA ILE A 239 14.76 5.58 -6.38
C ILE A 239 15.94 4.63 -6.13
N GLU A 240 17.02 5.17 -5.56
CA GLU A 240 18.09 4.38 -4.97
C GLU A 240 17.48 3.43 -3.92
N ALA A 241 18.03 2.22 -3.80
CA ALA A 241 17.59 1.32 -2.74
C ALA A 241 17.65 2.06 -1.40
N PRO A 242 16.66 1.90 -0.51
CA PRO A 242 16.66 2.58 0.78
C PRO A 242 18.02 2.41 1.43
N SER A 243 18.66 3.53 1.76
CA SER A 243 20.07 3.56 2.14
C SER A 243 20.35 2.88 3.50
N GLY A 244 19.28 2.39 4.16
CA GLY A 244 19.30 1.94 5.53
C GLY A 244 19.49 3.15 6.44
N GLY A 245 18.52 3.43 7.31
CA GLY A 245 18.75 4.41 8.38
C GLY A 245 19.93 4.01 9.25
N ALA A 246 20.24 4.83 10.27
CA ALA A 246 21.27 4.48 11.25
C ALA A 246 21.06 3.03 11.75
N PRO A 247 22.08 2.16 11.64
CA PRO A 247 21.90 0.74 11.87
C PRO A 247 21.42 0.47 13.30
N ILE A 248 20.42 -0.41 13.38
CA ILE A 248 19.62 -0.68 14.58
C ILE A 248 20.36 -1.45 15.69
N LEU A 249 21.55 -1.98 15.40
CA LEU A 249 22.32 -2.71 16.41
C LEU A 249 22.55 -1.84 17.64
N ALA A 250 22.17 -2.36 18.82
CA ALA A 250 22.39 -1.67 20.07
C ALA A 250 23.86 -1.78 20.50
N GLU A 251 24.46 -2.97 20.30
CA GLU A 251 25.84 -3.27 20.64
C GLU A 251 26.54 -4.05 19.51
N ALA A 252 27.86 -4.17 19.59
CA ALA A 252 28.62 -4.94 18.61
C ALA A 252 28.39 -6.46 18.74
N VAL A 253 28.30 -7.13 17.59
CA VAL A 253 28.22 -8.59 17.42
C VAL A 253 29.53 -9.07 16.78
N GLY A 254 30.29 -9.93 17.45
CA GLY A 254 31.62 -10.34 17.00
C GLY A 254 32.44 -11.01 18.10
N PRO A 255 33.62 -11.58 17.80
CA PRO A 255 34.49 -12.19 18.81
C PRO A 255 34.85 -11.26 19.98
N ASP A 256 34.94 -9.95 19.71
CA ASP A 256 35.21 -8.91 20.70
C ASP A 256 33.97 -8.07 21.06
N GLY A 257 32.79 -8.44 20.54
CA GLY A 257 31.52 -7.75 20.76
C GLY A 257 30.85 -8.11 22.08
N VAL A 258 29.84 -7.33 22.46
CA VAL A 258 28.98 -7.64 23.62
C VAL A 258 28.13 -8.88 23.34
N ASN A 259 27.78 -9.12 22.08
CA ASN A 259 26.96 -10.24 21.63
C ASN A 259 25.63 -10.32 22.40
N ASN A 260 24.93 -9.19 22.48
CA ASN A 260 23.57 -9.18 23.00
C ASN A 260 22.72 -10.15 22.17
N SER A 261 21.93 -11.01 22.84
CA SER A 261 21.19 -12.06 22.15
C SER A 261 20.25 -11.54 21.06
N THR A 262 19.64 -10.37 21.26
CA THR A 262 18.73 -9.77 20.27
C THR A 262 19.49 -9.29 19.04
N ASP A 263 20.59 -8.56 19.22
CA ASP A 263 21.47 -8.13 18.13
C ASP A 263 22.00 -9.34 17.33
N VAL A 264 22.40 -10.41 18.02
CA VAL A 264 22.89 -11.64 17.38
C VAL A 264 21.80 -12.30 16.55
N ARG A 265 20.56 -12.41 17.06
CA ARG A 265 19.44 -12.99 16.28
C ARG A 265 19.11 -12.15 15.06
N TYR A 266 19.16 -10.84 15.19
CA TYR A 266 18.96 -9.92 14.08
C TYR A 266 20.02 -10.13 12.99
N VAL A 267 21.30 -10.21 13.35
CA VAL A 267 22.38 -10.51 12.39
C VAL A 267 22.19 -11.89 11.76
N GLN A 268 21.86 -12.93 12.55
CA GLN A 268 21.60 -14.29 12.05
C GLN A 268 20.41 -14.31 11.06
N ALA A 269 19.35 -13.54 11.32
CA ALA A 269 18.20 -13.41 10.44
C ALA A 269 18.58 -12.78 9.09
N LEU A 270 19.35 -11.69 9.09
CA LEU A 270 19.82 -11.04 7.87
C LEU A 270 20.78 -11.94 7.07
N LEU A 271 21.67 -12.67 7.76
CA LEU A 271 22.56 -13.66 7.13
C LEU A 271 21.77 -14.80 6.48
N ASN A 272 20.72 -15.29 7.12
CA ASN A 272 19.86 -16.32 6.56
C ASN A 272 19.10 -15.86 5.31
N ASP A 273 18.66 -14.60 5.30
CA ASP A 273 18.05 -14.03 4.10
C ASP A 273 19.05 -13.95 2.94
N PHE A 274 20.28 -13.47 3.21
CA PHE A 274 21.37 -13.47 2.24
C PHE A 274 21.69 -14.88 1.73
N HIS A 275 21.88 -15.85 2.63
CA HIS A 275 22.13 -17.25 2.27
C HIS A 275 20.98 -17.82 1.41
N GLY A 276 19.74 -17.58 1.80
CA GLY A 276 18.57 -17.96 1.02
C GLY A 276 18.58 -17.39 -0.40
N GLY A 277 18.99 -16.12 -0.54
CA GLY A 277 19.14 -15.44 -1.83
C GLY A 277 20.17 -16.09 -2.76
N ILE A 278 21.29 -16.59 -2.21
CA ILE A 278 22.34 -17.26 -2.98
C ILE A 278 22.23 -18.80 -3.00
N GLY A 279 21.16 -19.36 -2.41
CA GLY A 279 20.97 -20.82 -2.29
C GLY A 279 21.95 -21.51 -1.33
N GLY A 280 22.53 -20.76 -0.38
CA GLY A 280 23.41 -21.27 0.67
C GLY A 280 22.64 -21.92 1.83
N PRO A 281 23.34 -22.64 2.72
CA PRO A 281 22.74 -23.22 3.92
C PRO A 281 22.35 -22.13 4.92
N VAL A 282 21.13 -22.19 5.46
CA VAL A 282 20.71 -21.30 6.56
C VAL A 282 21.29 -21.79 7.89
N ILE A 283 21.58 -20.85 8.78
CA ILE A 283 22.07 -21.05 10.14
C ILE A 283 20.94 -20.95 11.16
N GLU A 284 21.14 -21.48 12.36
CA GLU A 284 20.15 -21.35 13.44
C GLU A 284 20.06 -19.92 13.98
N ILE A 285 18.84 -19.38 14.14
CA ILE A 285 18.61 -18.08 14.81
C ILE A 285 18.49 -18.32 16.32
N SER A 286 19.63 -18.54 16.98
CA SER A 286 19.71 -18.87 18.41
C SER A 286 19.87 -17.63 19.29
N GLY A 287 20.52 -16.58 18.78
CA GLY A 287 21.03 -15.46 19.57
C GLY A 287 22.35 -15.74 20.27
N GLU A 288 22.96 -16.90 20.00
CA GLU A 288 24.30 -17.24 20.45
C GLU A 288 25.31 -16.97 19.33
N PHE A 289 26.31 -16.14 19.61
CA PHE A 289 27.38 -15.86 18.66
C PHE A 289 28.40 -17.02 18.67
N ASN A 290 28.34 -17.88 17.65
CA ASN A 290 29.10 -19.13 17.55
C ASN A 290 29.92 -19.21 16.24
N ASP A 291 30.71 -20.28 16.06
CA ASP A 291 31.55 -20.50 14.87
C ASP A 291 30.77 -20.47 13.55
N GLU A 292 29.51 -20.89 13.55
CA GLU A 292 28.64 -20.85 12.38
C GLU A 292 28.22 -19.42 12.02
N THR A 293 27.92 -18.60 13.03
CA THR A 293 27.63 -17.16 12.85
C THR A 293 28.88 -16.42 12.37
N ILE A 294 30.05 -16.70 12.97
CA ILE A 294 31.35 -16.13 12.56
C ILE A 294 31.63 -16.45 11.09
N GLY A 295 31.56 -17.73 10.73
CA GLY A 295 31.84 -18.19 9.37
C GLY A 295 30.88 -17.59 8.34
N SER A 296 29.60 -17.47 8.70
CA SER A 296 28.58 -16.87 7.82
C SER A 296 28.81 -15.38 7.61
N LEU A 297 29.18 -14.64 8.67
CA LEU A 297 29.45 -13.21 8.57
C LEU A 297 30.72 -12.92 7.76
N SER A 298 31.82 -13.66 8.00
CA SER A 298 33.04 -13.56 7.17
C SER A 298 32.77 -13.95 5.71
N SER A 299 31.91 -14.96 5.48
CA SER A 299 31.51 -15.36 4.13
C SER A 299 30.71 -14.26 3.44
N PHE A 300 29.75 -13.64 4.13
CA PHE A 300 29.00 -12.50 3.63
C PHE A 300 29.95 -11.35 3.25
N GLN A 301 30.80 -10.90 4.17
CA GLN A 301 31.76 -9.80 3.96
C GLN A 301 32.63 -10.06 2.72
N SER A 302 33.17 -11.28 2.61
CA SER A 302 33.97 -11.69 1.45
C SER A 302 33.16 -11.67 0.14
N ASN A 303 31.90 -12.10 0.16
CA ASN A 303 31.03 -12.14 -1.02
C ASN A 303 30.66 -10.73 -1.52
N VAL A 304 30.44 -9.79 -0.60
CA VAL A 304 30.09 -8.40 -0.96
C VAL A 304 31.32 -7.49 -1.14
N GLY A 305 32.53 -8.04 -0.99
CA GLY A 305 33.79 -7.31 -1.21
C GLY A 305 34.17 -6.35 -0.07
N LEU A 306 33.64 -6.57 1.13
CA LEU A 306 34.04 -5.85 2.34
C LEU A 306 35.26 -6.51 2.98
N ASP A 307 35.99 -5.73 3.79
CA ASP A 307 37.07 -6.28 4.61
C ASP A 307 36.52 -7.32 5.60
N ASP A 308 37.14 -8.49 5.66
CA ASP A 308 36.81 -9.52 6.65
C ASP A 308 37.29 -9.07 8.03
N THR A 309 36.34 -8.73 8.90
CA THR A 309 36.60 -8.26 10.28
C THR A 309 36.68 -9.43 11.27
N GLY A 310 36.90 -10.65 10.77
CA GLY A 310 36.85 -11.88 11.57
C GLY A 310 35.42 -12.19 12.03
N GLY A 311 34.43 -11.86 11.21
CA GLY A 311 33.02 -12.04 11.53
C GLY A 311 32.54 -11.10 12.63
N SER A 312 32.97 -9.83 12.60
CA SER A 312 32.50 -8.80 13.54
C SER A 312 31.66 -7.74 12.83
N VAL A 313 30.67 -7.21 13.53
CA VAL A 313 29.84 -6.09 13.07
C VAL A 313 29.48 -5.19 14.24
N SER A 314 29.76 -3.90 14.12
CA SER A 314 29.45 -2.89 15.12
C SER A 314 28.31 -1.98 14.65
N PRO A 315 27.62 -1.29 15.59
CA PRO A 315 26.69 -0.24 15.22
C PRO A 315 27.38 0.83 14.36
N GLY A 316 26.86 1.05 13.16
CA GLY A 316 27.38 2.03 12.20
C GLY A 316 28.33 1.46 11.15
N ASP A 317 28.77 0.21 11.31
CA ASP A 317 29.72 -0.40 10.39
C ASP A 317 29.10 -0.67 9.02
N GLU A 318 29.92 -0.58 7.97
CA GLU A 318 29.51 -0.83 6.59
C GLU A 318 28.90 -2.24 6.42
N THR A 319 29.39 -3.24 7.16
CA THR A 319 28.85 -4.60 7.12
C THR A 319 27.35 -4.67 7.46
N ILE A 320 26.90 -4.00 8.52
CA ILE A 320 25.47 -4.05 8.89
C ILE A 320 24.61 -3.27 7.89
N VAL A 321 25.13 -2.15 7.38
CA VAL A 321 24.44 -1.35 6.35
C VAL A 321 24.23 -2.20 5.09
N VAL A 322 25.27 -2.90 4.61
CA VAL A 322 25.17 -3.74 3.42
C VAL A 322 24.29 -4.97 3.67
N LEU A 323 24.31 -5.58 4.88
CA LEU A 323 23.38 -6.67 5.23
C LEU A 323 21.92 -6.22 5.14
N GLN A 324 21.60 -5.08 5.74
CA GLN A 324 20.25 -4.51 5.73
C GLN A 324 19.81 -4.14 4.31
N ALA A 325 20.69 -3.49 3.55
CA ALA A 325 20.43 -3.15 2.15
C ALA A 325 20.21 -4.41 1.28
N SER A 326 21.04 -5.44 1.47
CA SER A 326 20.88 -6.73 0.78
C SER A 326 19.55 -7.39 1.14
N HIS A 327 19.14 -7.32 2.40
CA HIS A 327 17.86 -7.87 2.85
C HIS A 327 16.67 -7.14 2.20
N LEU A 328 16.70 -5.81 2.20
CA LEU A 328 15.66 -5.00 1.55
C LEU A 328 15.62 -5.24 0.04
N ALA A 329 16.78 -5.39 -0.62
CA ALA A 329 16.86 -5.73 -2.04
C ALA A 329 16.26 -7.11 -2.33
N ASN A 330 16.68 -8.14 -1.59
CA ASN A 330 16.15 -9.50 -1.69
C ASN A 330 14.63 -9.57 -1.47
N PHE A 331 14.11 -8.66 -0.65
CA PHE A 331 12.69 -8.51 -0.39
C PHE A 331 11.96 -7.85 -1.55
N LEU A 332 12.48 -6.74 -2.08
CA LEU A 332 11.93 -6.05 -3.25
C LEU A 332 11.89 -6.97 -4.48
N ASP A 333 12.93 -7.78 -4.68
CA ASP A 333 13.01 -8.76 -5.78
C ASP A 333 11.98 -9.90 -5.65
N ALA A 334 11.43 -10.10 -4.45
CA ALA A 334 10.43 -11.13 -4.17
C ALA A 334 8.99 -10.63 -4.29
N VAL A 335 8.80 -9.32 -4.46
CA VAL A 335 7.49 -8.73 -4.70
C VAL A 335 7.14 -8.93 -6.16
N ASP A 336 6.07 -9.70 -6.36
CA ASP A 336 5.55 -10.00 -7.67
C ASP A 336 4.39 -9.04 -7.95
N VAL A 337 4.62 -8.09 -8.85
CA VAL A 337 3.58 -7.17 -9.34
C VAL A 337 3.06 -7.59 -10.71
N SER A 338 3.44 -8.75 -11.24
CA SER A 338 3.00 -9.18 -12.57
C SER A 338 1.48 -9.37 -12.64
N GLU A 339 0.85 -9.81 -11.54
CA GLU A 339 -0.61 -9.86 -11.42
C GLU A 339 -1.25 -8.46 -11.40
N LEU A 340 -0.50 -7.43 -10.99
CA LEU A 340 -0.89 -6.01 -11.10
C LEU A 340 -0.59 -5.45 -12.50
N GLU A 341 0.43 -5.93 -13.22
CA GLU A 341 0.80 -5.47 -14.57
C GLU A 341 -0.18 -5.91 -15.67
N LEU A 342 -1.04 -6.90 -15.41
CA LEU A 342 -2.17 -7.23 -16.30
C LEU A 342 -3.18 -6.07 -16.42
N VAL A 343 -3.05 -5.10 -15.54
CA VAL A 343 -3.75 -3.85 -15.52
C VAL A 343 -2.81 -2.79 -16.08
N ASP A 344 -3.28 -1.92 -16.98
CA ASP A 344 -2.46 -0.91 -17.68
C ASP A 344 -1.79 0.06 -16.69
N THR A 345 -0.63 -0.33 -16.14
CA THR A 345 0.12 0.42 -15.12
C THR A 345 0.56 1.77 -15.65
N ALA A 346 0.78 1.91 -16.95
CA ALA A 346 1.11 3.19 -17.59
C ALA A 346 0.00 4.24 -17.37
N SER A 347 -1.27 3.82 -17.30
CA SER A 347 -2.40 4.71 -17.01
C SER A 347 -2.44 5.18 -15.54
N PHE A 348 -2.04 4.31 -14.60
CA PHE A 348 -1.90 4.67 -13.18
C PHE A 348 -0.83 5.73 -12.98
N ILE A 349 0.33 5.50 -13.60
CA ILE A 349 1.52 6.33 -13.50
C ILE A 349 1.26 7.74 -14.07
N ALA A 350 0.52 7.83 -15.19
CA ALA A 350 0.19 9.10 -15.83
C ALA A 350 -0.88 9.92 -15.07
N GLN A 351 -1.58 9.32 -14.11
CA GLN A 351 -2.65 9.98 -13.34
C GLN A 351 -2.18 10.54 -11.99
N GLU A 352 -1.02 10.11 -11.47
CA GLU A 352 -0.42 10.73 -10.28
C GLU A 352 0.38 12.02 -10.65
N ASP A 353 -0.25 13.01 -11.29
CA ASP A 353 0.21 14.41 -11.21
C ASP A 353 -0.21 14.96 -9.84
N PHE A 354 0.42 14.39 -8.80
CA PHE A 354 0.18 14.70 -7.40
C PHE A 354 0.39 16.21 -7.21
N GLU A 355 -0.66 16.98 -6.91
CA GLU A 355 -0.51 18.30 -6.29
C GLU A 355 0.05 18.05 -4.88
N LEU A 356 1.36 17.81 -4.87
CA LEU A 356 2.22 17.88 -3.71
C LEU A 356 2.13 19.34 -3.26
N VAL A 357 1.83 19.54 -1.98
CA VAL A 357 1.94 20.84 -1.33
C VAL A 357 3.21 21.50 -1.85
N ASP A 358 3.06 22.66 -2.49
CA ASP A 358 4.12 23.42 -3.18
C ASP A 358 5.29 23.69 -2.21
N THR A 359 6.16 22.70 -2.03
CA THR A 359 7.41 22.78 -1.31
C THR A 359 8.49 22.83 -2.35
N GLU A 360 8.72 24.02 -2.90
CA GLU A 360 9.80 24.34 -3.84
C GLU A 360 11.10 23.59 -3.45
N GLY A 361 11.37 22.44 -4.08
CA GLY A 361 12.61 21.66 -3.94
C GLY A 361 12.66 20.53 -2.89
N GLY A 362 11.54 20.03 -2.35
CA GLY A 362 11.52 19.03 -1.26
C GLY A 362 11.09 17.59 -1.59
N ASP A 363 10.60 17.31 -2.80
CA ASP A 363 9.58 16.26 -2.99
C ASP A 363 10.11 14.82 -3.13
N GLU A 364 11.17 14.63 -3.91
CA GLU A 364 11.89 13.35 -3.96
C GLU A 364 12.51 13.02 -2.60
N LEU A 365 12.93 14.06 -1.87
CA LEU A 365 13.53 13.95 -0.55
C LEU A 365 12.52 13.50 0.51
N VAL A 366 11.27 13.98 0.46
CA VAL A 366 10.19 13.57 1.39
C VAL A 366 9.78 12.12 1.15
N THR A 367 9.72 11.69 -0.11
CA THR A 367 9.32 10.31 -0.45
C THR A 367 10.41 9.31 -0.14
N GLN A 368 11.65 9.60 -0.53
CA GLN A 368 12.80 8.78 -0.15
C GLN A 368 12.93 8.73 1.38
N PHE A 369 12.75 9.86 2.07
CA PHE A 369 12.74 9.90 3.53
C PHE A 369 11.64 9.02 4.13
N ALA A 370 10.42 9.03 3.58
CA ALA A 370 9.33 8.18 4.06
C ALA A 370 9.61 6.69 3.81
N ILE A 371 10.23 6.34 2.67
CA ILE A 371 10.66 4.97 2.35
C ILE A 371 11.78 4.53 3.30
N ASP A 372 12.79 5.37 3.50
CA ASP A 372 13.91 5.12 4.42
C ASP A 372 13.41 5.00 5.88
N GLU A 373 12.44 5.83 6.27
CA GLU A 373 11.78 5.74 7.58
C GLU A 373 11.00 4.44 7.70
N ALA A 374 10.25 4.03 6.67
CA ALA A 374 9.54 2.75 6.64
C ALA A 374 10.49 1.56 6.76
N ALA A 375 11.56 1.59 5.97
CA ALA A 375 12.60 0.56 5.97
C ALA A 375 13.24 0.47 7.35
N THR A 376 13.57 1.62 7.97
CA THR A 376 14.12 1.68 9.32
C THR A 376 13.13 1.14 10.35
N GLN A 377 11.85 1.54 10.30
CA GLN A 377 10.80 1.03 11.19
C GLN A 377 10.62 -0.48 11.03
N TYR A 378 10.66 -0.99 9.79
CA TYR A 378 10.60 -2.42 9.51
C TYR A 378 11.80 -3.15 10.11
N LEU A 379 13.01 -2.68 9.84
CA LEU A 379 14.22 -3.30 10.36
C LEU A 379 14.23 -3.27 11.89
N GLN A 380 13.70 -2.22 12.53
CA GLN A 380 13.52 -2.15 13.98
C GLN A 380 12.53 -3.20 14.47
N LEU A 381 11.39 -3.34 13.81
CA LEU A 381 10.42 -4.39 14.13
C LEU A 381 11.01 -5.78 13.94
N LEU A 382 11.82 -6.01 12.89
CA LEU A 382 12.51 -7.26 12.68
C LEU A 382 13.46 -7.54 13.84
N HIS A 383 14.31 -6.58 14.20
CA HIS A 383 15.23 -6.66 15.33
C HIS A 383 14.51 -7.00 16.64
N ASP A 384 13.39 -6.34 16.93
CA ASP A 384 12.69 -6.52 18.21
C ASP A 384 11.92 -7.86 18.32
N ASN A 385 11.70 -8.56 17.20
CA ASN A 385 10.83 -9.74 17.14
C ASN A 385 11.51 -11.06 16.74
N VAL A 386 12.81 -11.05 16.42
CA VAL A 386 13.64 -12.26 16.28
C VAL A 386 14.27 -12.62 17.62
#